data_AF-A0A844IVM5-F1
#
_entry.id   AF-A0A844IVM5-F1
#
_cell.length_a   1.000
_cell.length_b   1.000
_cell.length_c   1.000
_cell.angle_alpha   90.00
_cell.angle_beta   90.00
_cell.angle_gamma   90.00
#
_symmetry.space_group_name_H-M   'P 1'
#
loop_
_entity.id
_entity.type
_entity.pdbx_description
1 polymer ?
#
loop_
_entity_poly.entity_id
_entity_poly.type
_entity_poly.pdbx_seq_one_letter_code
_entity_poly.pdbx_strand_id
1 'polypeptide(L)' 'MIINGTINDDGIVGTASNDTILGGNGNDTVEGGAGDDSILGGAGNDALFGGSNGVQ' A
#
# COMPACT_ATOMS: atom_id res chain seq x y z
N MET A 1 -4.83 7.45 -6.45
CA MET A 1 -3.49 8.02 -6.74
C MET A 1 -2.54 6.88 -7.15
N ILE A 2 -1.35 7.17 -7.69
CA ILE A 2 -0.30 6.14 -7.85
C ILE A 2 0.80 6.43 -6.83
N ILE A 3 1.13 5.44 -6.00
CA ILE A 3 2.18 5.52 -4.98
C ILE A 3 3.17 4.39 -5.24
N ASN A 4 4.46 4.73 -5.31
CA ASN A 4 5.53 3.76 -5.51
C ASN A 4 6.50 3.84 -4.34
N GLY A 5 6.78 2.70 -3.73
CA GLY A 5 7.92 2.50 -2.85
C GLY A 5 9.21 2.31 -3.65
N THR A 6 10.17 1.66 -3.03
CA THR A 6 11.55 1.59 -3.45
C THR A 6 12.01 0.14 -3.56
N ILE A 7 13.32 -0.11 -3.35
CA ILE A 7 13.89 -1.46 -3.32
C ILE A 7 14.20 -1.92 -1.90
N ASN A 8 13.87 -1.11 -0.90
CA ASN A 8 14.10 -1.37 0.51
C ASN A 8 12.76 -1.55 1.21
N ASP A 9 12.81 -2.03 2.44
CA ASP A 9 11.64 -2.13 3.32
C ASP A 9 10.98 -0.74 3.51
N ASP A 10 9.77 -0.58 2.98
CA ASP A 10 9.02 0.68 2.97
C ASP A 10 7.80 0.64 3.90
N GLY A 11 7.47 1.81 4.46
CA GLY A 11 6.21 2.05 5.15
C GLY A 11 5.35 2.99 4.30
N ILE A 12 4.29 2.46 3.70
CA ILE A 12 3.45 3.19 2.74
C ILE A 12 2.04 3.32 3.30
N VAL A 13 1.50 4.54 3.28
CA VAL A 13 0.10 4.82 3.61
C VAL A 13 -0.52 5.53 2.41
N GLY A 14 -1.59 4.93 1.89
CA GLY A 14 -2.44 5.50 0.86
C GLY A 14 -3.31 6.62 1.41
N THR A 15 -4.36 6.94 0.66
CA THR A 15 -5.19 8.10 0.86
C THR A 15 -6.63 7.68 1.13
N ALA A 16 -7.57 8.63 1.14
CA ALA A 16 -9.00 8.34 1.22
C ALA A 16 -9.64 8.10 -0.17
N SER A 17 -8.82 8.05 -1.23
CA SER A 17 -9.26 7.83 -2.61
C SER A 17 -8.71 6.52 -3.12
N ASN A 18 -9.31 5.98 -4.17
CA ASN A 18 -8.83 4.76 -4.83
C ASN A 18 -7.38 4.90 -5.28
N ASP A 19 -6.50 4.10 -4.67
CA ASP A 19 -5.06 4.12 -4.90
C ASP A 19 -4.56 2.90 -5.66
N THR A 20 -3.45 3.09 -6.38
CA THR A 20 -2.61 2.02 -6.92
C THR A 20 -1.27 2.15 -6.23
N ILE A 21 -0.97 1.19 -5.37
CA ILE A 21 0.23 1.19 -4.53
C ILE A 21 1.14 0.05 -4.94
N LEU A 22 2.40 0.37 -5.21
CA LEU A 22 3.47 -0.56 -5.56
C LEU A 22 4.55 -0.49 -4.48
N GLY A 23 4.72 -1.55 -3.68
CA GLY A 23 5.72 -1.63 -2.61
C GLY A 23 7.14 -1.68 -3.17
N GLY A 24 7.41 -2.66 -4.02
CA GLY A 24 8.67 -2.81 -4.73
C GLY A 24 9.42 -4.05 -4.28
N ASN A 25 10.70 -3.92 -3.96
CA ASN A 25 11.43 -5.00 -3.28
C ASN A 25 11.60 -4.61 -1.82
N GLY A 26 11.77 -5.59 -0.93
CA GLY A 26 11.90 -5.36 0.50
C GLY A 26 10.74 -6.01 1.25
N ASN A 27 10.76 -5.96 2.58
CA ASN A 27 9.63 -6.37 3.39
C ASN A 27 8.80 -5.14 3.72
N ASP A 28 7.75 -4.90 2.95
CA ASP A 28 7.00 -3.65 3.03
C ASP A 28 5.83 -3.74 4.01
N THR A 29 5.45 -2.60 4.59
CA THR A 29 4.17 -2.44 5.28
C THR A 29 3.35 -1.40 4.54
N VAL A 30 2.23 -1.82 3.96
CA VAL A 30 1.37 -0.97 3.14
C VAL A 30 -0.04 -0.91 3.71
N GLU A 31 -0.55 0.29 3.93
CA GLU A 31 -1.96 0.55 4.29
C GLU A 31 -2.64 1.34 3.16
N GLY A 32 -3.67 0.77 2.53
CA GLY A 32 -4.40 1.38 1.41
C GLY A 32 -5.13 2.67 1.77
N GLY A 33 -5.64 2.75 3.00
CA GLY A 33 -6.45 3.87 3.46
C GLY A 33 -7.94 3.62 3.27
N ALA A 34 -8.68 4.54 2.66
CA ALA A 34 -10.09 4.35 2.32
C ALA A 34 -10.27 4.44 0.80
N GLY A 35 -11.28 3.76 0.28
CA GLY A 35 -11.52 3.66 -1.16
C GLY A 35 -11.20 2.25 -1.67
N ASP A 36 -11.39 2.07 -2.97
CA ASP A 36 -11.09 0.81 -3.64
C ASP A 36 -9.63 0.81 -4.11
N ASP A 37 -8.75 0.24 -3.29
CA ASP A 37 -7.31 0.25 -3.53
C ASP A 37 -6.81 -1.02 -4.26
N SER A 38 -5.79 -0.83 -5.07
CA SER A 38 -4.99 -1.90 -5.69
C SER A 38 -3.58 -1.84 -5.14
N ILE A 39 -3.21 -2.83 -4.33
CA ILE A 39 -1.90 -2.90 -3.68
C ILE A 39 -1.11 -4.09 -4.23
N LEU A 40 0.10 -3.84 -4.71
CA LEU A 40 1.09 -4.85 -5.07
C LEU A 40 2.31 -4.68 -4.17
N GLY A 41 2.53 -5.62 -3.24
CA GLY A 41 3.70 -5.61 -2.35
C GLY A 41 5.01 -5.75 -3.13
N GLY A 42 5.07 -6.74 -4.02
CA GLY A 42 6.25 -6.99 -4.85
C GLY A 42 7.08 -8.13 -4.28
N ALA A 43 8.40 -7.97 -4.18
CA ALA A 43 9.28 -9.05 -3.75
C ALA A 43 9.71 -8.88 -2.28
N GLY A 44 9.36 -9.86 -1.45
CA GLY A 44 9.71 -9.90 -0.04
C GLY A 44 8.53 -10.43 0.78
N ASN A 45 8.61 -10.29 2.10
CA ASN A 45 7.52 -10.65 2.99
C ASN A 45 6.76 -9.39 3.41
N ASP A 46 5.69 -9.08 2.66
CA ASP A 46 4.95 -7.83 2.84
C ASP A 46 3.75 -7.98 3.76
N ALA A 47 3.47 -6.94 4.52
CA ALA A 47 2.23 -6.76 5.28
C ALA A 47 1.33 -5.76 4.53
N LEU A 48 0.31 -6.27 3.84
CA LEU A 48 -0.59 -5.46 3.02
C LEU A 48 -1.97 -5.37 3.70
N PHE A 49 -2.33 -4.16 4.12
CA PHE A 49 -3.62 -3.81 4.64
C PHE A 49 -4.37 -3.05 3.55
N GLY A 50 -5.45 -3.62 3.02
CA GLY A 50 -6.30 -2.94 2.03
C GLY A 50 -7.04 -1.70 2.56
N GLY A 51 -6.78 -1.32 3.81
CA GLY A 51 -7.44 -0.20 4.46
C GLY A 51 -8.68 -0.58 5.26
N SER A 52 -9.17 0.37 6.05
CA SER A 52 -10.38 0.22 6.84
C SER A 52 -11.55 0.82 6.06
N ASN A 53 -12.56 0.02 5.71
CA ASN A 53 -13.87 0.52 5.25
C ASN A 53 -14.66 1.30 6.34
N GLY A 54 -13.97 1.78 7.38
CA GLY A 54 -14.52 2.33 8.60
C GLY A 54 -14.51 3.85 8.60
N VAL A 55 -15.62 4.42 8.11
CA VAL A 55 -16.07 5.80 8.32
C VAL A 55 -15.16 6.88 7.71
N GLN A 56 -15.56 7.37 6.53
CA GLN A 56 -15.23 8.73 6.10
C GLN A 56 -16.12 9.74 6.84
#